data_AF-A0AAV7SBL4-F1
#
_entry.id   AF-A0AAV7SBL4-F1
#
_cell.length_a   1.000
_cell.length_b   1.000
_cell.length_c   1.000
_cell.angle_alpha   90.00
_cell.angle_beta   90.00
_cell.angle_gamma   90.00
#
_symmetry.space_group_name_H-M   'P 1'
#
loop_
_entity.id
_entity.type
_entity.pdbx_description
1 polymer ?
#
loop_
_entity_poly.entity_id
_entity_poly.type
_entity_poly.pdbx_seq_one_letter_code
_entity_poly.pdbx_strand_id
1 'polypeptide(L)'
;MEVRDLIYNKLANLKTRDLDHFKMHLSDDPHKLPRGTTEGLDCFKLADKMVHHYTPSKALEVAIDVLKKMNQMQLADELRNESQTVKSRGPEKTDSWCKVCADS
;
A
#
# COMPACT_ATOMS: atom_id res chain seq x y z
N MET A 1 10.02 -3.90 -3.94
CA MET A 1 9.16 -3.52 -2.80
C MET A 1 7.77 -3.99 -3.15
N GLU A 2 7.20 -4.93 -2.40
CA GLU A 2 5.88 -5.48 -2.69
C GLU A 2 4.77 -4.57 -2.16
N VAL A 3 3.58 -4.64 -2.76
CA VAL A 3 2.41 -3.89 -2.30
C VAL A 3 2.03 -4.24 -0.86
N ARG A 4 2.17 -5.52 -0.47
CA ARG A 4 1.94 -5.96 0.90
C ARG A 4 2.82 -5.18 1.87
N ASP A 5 4.10 -5.02 1.56
CA ASP A 5 5.05 -4.36 2.46
C ASP A 5 4.75 -2.86 2.58
N LEU A 6 4.31 -2.20 1.51
CA LEU A 6 3.85 -0.82 1.54
C LEU A 6 2.65 -0.64 2.49
N ILE A 7 1.64 -1.50 2.35
CA ILE A 7 0.46 -1.46 3.22
C ILE A 7 0.86 -1.75 4.66
N TYR A 8 1.66 -2.79 4.90
CA TYR A 8 2.17 -3.16 6.22
C TYR A 8 2.89 -2.00 6.90
N ASN A 9 3.82 -1.32 6.20
CA ASN A 9 4.60 -0.22 6.79
C ASN A 9 3.69 0.92 7.26
N LYS A 10 2.63 1.23 6.52
CA LYS A 10 1.66 2.26 6.94
C LYS A 10 0.79 1.80 8.10
N LEU A 11 0.34 0.55 8.09
CA LEU A 11 -0.43 -0.02 9.21
C LEU A 11 0.40 -0.15 10.49
N ALA A 12 1.69 -0.47 10.38
CA ALA A 12 2.61 -0.56 11.52
C ALA A 12 2.89 0.80 12.17
N ASN A 13 2.75 1.89 11.41
CA ASN A 13 2.87 3.26 11.92
C ASN A 13 1.56 3.78 12.56
N LEU A 14 0.45 3.05 12.44
CA LEU A 14 -0.79 3.39 13.14
C LEU A 14 -0.70 3.02 14.62
N LYS A 15 -1.34 3.81 15.49
CA LYS A 15 -1.55 3.42 16.88
C LYS A 15 -2.54 2.25 16.95
N THR A 16 -2.50 1.46 18.01
CA THR A 16 -3.39 0.29 18.20
C THR A 16 -4.88 0.65 18.02
N ARG A 17 -5.33 1.78 18.58
CA ARG A 17 -6.71 2.28 18.41
C ARG A 17 -7.05 2.62 16.95
N ASP A 18 -6.11 3.19 16.22
CA ASP A 18 -6.29 3.52 14.81
C ASP A 18 -6.35 2.25 13.97
N LEU A 19 -5.52 1.24 14.29
CA LEU A 19 -5.57 -0.07 13.63
C LEU A 19 -6.92 -0.78 13.83
N ASP A 20 -7.49 -0.73 15.03
CA ASP A 20 -8.83 -1.30 15.27
C ASP A 20 -9.90 -0.57 14.46
N HIS A 21 -9.83 0.75 14.38
CA HIS A 21 -10.75 1.55 13.57
C HIS A 21 -10.58 1.27 12.07
N PHE A 22 -9.35 1.04 11.61
CA PHE A 22 -9.05 0.59 10.25
C PHE A 22 -9.72 -0.75 9.94
N LYS A 23 -9.59 -1.73 10.85
CA LYS A 23 -10.26 -3.04 10.74
C LYS A 23 -11.79 -2.90 10.71
N MET A 24 -12.35 -2.00 11.53
CA MET A 24 -13.80 -1.74 11.52
C MET A 24 -14.28 -1.19 10.17
N HIS A 25 -13.60 -0.21 9.59
CA HIS A 25 -13.95 0.34 8.27
C HIS A 25 -13.73 -0.62 7.10
N LEU A 26 -12.85 -1.61 7.26
CA LEU A 26 -12.74 -2.73 6.32
C LEU A 26 -13.93 -3.66 6.39
N SER A 27 -14.64 -3.73 7.50
CA SER A 27 -15.77 -4.66 7.69
C SER A 27 -17.15 -4.01 7.60
N ASP A 28 -17.19 -2.68 7.49
CA ASP A 28 -18.39 -1.87 7.33
C ASP A 28 -19.03 -2.01 5.94
N ASP A 29 -18.31 -2.60 4.98
CA ASP A 29 -18.78 -2.80 3.62
C ASP A 29 -18.87 -4.31 3.32
N PRO A 30 -20.02 -4.82 2.85
CA PRO A 30 -20.23 -6.25 2.60
C PRO A 30 -19.40 -6.80 1.44
N HIS A 31 -18.88 -5.93 0.56
CA HIS A 31 -17.92 -6.30 -0.49
C HIS A 31 -16.47 -6.28 0.02
N LYS A 32 -16.28 -6.04 1.31
CA LYS A 32 -14.96 -6.04 1.94
C LYS A 32 -14.72 -7.21 2.89
N LEU A 33 -13.59 -7.15 3.61
CA LEU A 33 -13.14 -8.20 4.52
C LEU A 33 -14.06 -8.29 5.76
N PRO A 34 -14.69 -9.45 6.01
CA PRO A 34 -15.58 -9.62 7.16
C PRO A 34 -14.87 -9.36 8.49
N ARG A 35 -15.61 -8.80 9.46
CA ARG A 35 -15.07 -8.44 10.78
C ARG A 35 -14.41 -9.60 11.50
N GLY A 36 -15.05 -10.77 11.50
CA GLY A 36 -14.50 -11.99 12.11
C GLY A 36 -13.20 -12.47 11.46
N THR A 37 -12.89 -12.02 10.24
CA THR A 37 -11.63 -12.34 9.55
C THR A 37 -10.51 -11.35 9.90
N THR A 38 -10.82 -10.10 10.27
CA THR A 38 -9.83 -9.03 10.47
C THR A 38 -9.51 -8.73 11.93
N GLU A 39 -10.43 -9.01 12.85
CA GLU A 39 -10.34 -8.66 14.28
C GLU A 39 -9.07 -9.23 14.94
N GLY A 40 -8.74 -10.49 14.67
CA GLY A 40 -7.55 -11.18 15.22
C GLY A 40 -6.26 -11.07 14.42
N LEU A 41 -6.22 -10.33 13.31
CA LEU A 41 -5.02 -10.25 12.47
C LEU A 41 -4.04 -9.20 12.99
N ASP A 42 -2.75 -9.55 12.97
CA ASP A 42 -1.66 -8.58 13.08
C ASP A 42 -1.53 -7.75 11.79
N CYS A 43 -0.76 -6.66 11.83
CA CYS A 43 -0.62 -5.74 10.69
C CYS A 43 -0.12 -6.43 9.42
N PHE A 44 0.79 -7.41 9.56
CA PHE A 44 1.38 -8.13 8.43
C PHE A 44 0.35 -9.06 7.79
N LYS A 45 -0.32 -9.89 8.59
CA LYS A 45 -1.38 -10.80 8.11
C LYS A 45 -2.55 -10.02 7.53
N LEU A 46 -2.88 -8.85 8.08
CA LEU A 46 -3.93 -7.99 7.53
C LEU A 46 -3.52 -7.47 6.14
N ALA A 47 -2.30 -6.96 5.98
CA ALA A 47 -1.80 -6.50 4.69
C ALA A 47 -1.75 -7.64 3.64
N ASP A 48 -1.28 -8.82 4.04
CA ASP A 48 -1.25 -10.01 3.19
C ASP A 48 -2.66 -10.43 2.76
N LYS A 49 -3.61 -10.43 3.70
CA LYS A 49 -5.02 -10.75 3.44
C LYS A 49 -5.67 -9.75 2.48
N MET A 50 -5.37 -8.46 2.60
CA MET A 50 -5.87 -7.43 1.68
C MET A 50 -5.38 -7.66 0.25
N VAL A 51 -4.08 -7.95 0.08
CA VAL A 51 -3.51 -8.23 -1.24
C VAL A 51 -4.10 -9.50 -1.84
N HIS A 52 -4.27 -10.55 -1.03
CA HIS A 52 -4.87 -11.81 -1.46
C HIS A 52 -6.34 -11.67 -1.88
N HIS A 53 -7.11 -10.84 -1.17
CA HIS A 53 -8.54 -10.71 -1.43
C HIS A 53 -8.86 -9.74 -2.58
N TYR A 54 -8.17 -8.60 -2.69
CA TYR A 54 -8.55 -7.55 -3.64
C TYR A 54 -7.69 -7.47 -4.90
N THR A 55 -6.56 -8.19 -4.99
CA THR A 55 -5.41 -7.90 -5.88
C THR A 55 -4.57 -6.71 -5.38
N PRO A 56 -3.26 -6.65 -5.71
CA PRO A 56 -2.35 -5.60 -5.20
C PRO A 56 -2.84 -4.17 -5.48
N SER A 57 -3.26 -3.86 -6.71
CA SER A 57 -3.70 -2.51 -7.08
C SER A 57 -4.94 -2.07 -6.30
N LYS A 58 -5.93 -2.96 -6.16
CA LYS A 58 -7.16 -2.66 -5.43
C LYS A 58 -6.94 -2.62 -3.92
N ALA A 59 -6.04 -3.46 -3.39
CA ALA A 59 -5.67 -3.43 -1.99
C ALA A 59 -5.08 -2.06 -1.57
N LEU A 60 -4.27 -1.44 -2.44
CA LEU A 60 -3.79 -0.07 -2.22
C LEU A 60 -4.92 0.95 -2.22
N GLU A 61 -5.83 0.90 -3.19
CA GLU A 61 -6.98 1.80 -3.24
C GLU A 61 -7.83 1.70 -1.98
N VAL A 62 -8.12 0.48 -1.54
CA VAL A 62 -8.91 0.23 -0.32
C VAL A 62 -8.17 0.74 0.92
N ALA A 63 -6.85 0.50 1.04
CA ALA A 63 -6.06 0.99 2.17
C ALA A 63 -6.05 2.53 2.22
N ILE A 64 -5.86 3.20 1.08
CA ILE A 64 -5.88 4.66 0.98
C ILE A 64 -7.27 5.22 1.33
N ASP A 65 -8.34 4.62 0.82
CA ASP A 65 -9.71 5.05 1.10
C ASP A 65 -10.05 4.93 2.60
N VAL A 66 -9.67 3.82 3.23
CA VAL A 66 -9.89 3.63 4.67
C VAL A 66 -9.07 4.62 5.50
N LEU A 67 -7.79 4.84 5.17
CA LEU A 67 -6.97 5.85 5.86
C LEU A 67 -7.59 7.24 5.75
N LYS A 68 -8.15 7.62 4.58
CA LYS A 68 -8.87 8.88 4.40
C LYS A 68 -10.13 8.97 5.26
N LYS A 69 -10.93 7.90 5.33
CA LYS A 69 -12.13 7.82 6.19
C LYS A 69 -11.80 7.99 7.67
N MET A 70 -10.61 7.56 8.08
CA MET A 70 -10.10 7.74 9.45
C MET A 70 -9.44 9.10 9.69
N ASN A 71 -9.48 10.03 8.74
CA ASN A 71 -8.77 11.30 8.78
C ASN A 71 -7.23 11.18 8.87
N GLN A 72 -6.67 10.02 8.50
CA GLN A 72 -5.23 9.77 8.37
C GLN A 72 -4.73 10.22 6.99
N MET A 73 -5.02 11.48 6.62
CA MET A 73 -4.75 12.01 5.28
C MET A 73 -3.26 11.94 4.91
N GLN A 74 -2.38 12.26 5.85
CA GLN A 74 -0.94 12.21 5.63
C GLN A 74 -0.45 10.80 5.23
N LEU A 75 -0.86 9.78 5.99
CA LEU A 75 -0.49 8.39 5.69
C LEU A 75 -1.08 7.90 4.36
N ALA A 76 -2.29 8.38 4.02
CA ALA A 76 -2.92 8.06 2.75
C ALA A 76 -2.16 8.64 1.55
N ASP A 77 -1.69 9.88 1.66
CA ASP A 77 -0.90 10.53 0.61
C ASP A 77 0.49 9.93 0.47
N GLU A 78 1.16 9.62 1.59
CA GLU A 78 2.43 8.90 1.56
C GLU A 78 2.30 7.53 0.88
N LEU A 79 1.27 6.74 1.24
CA LEU A 79 1.01 5.44 0.62
C LEU A 79 0.75 5.57 -0.88
N ARG A 80 -0.01 6.59 -1.30
CA ARG A 80 -0.28 6.87 -2.70
C ARG A 80 1.02 7.21 -3.44
N ASN A 81 1.83 8.10 -2.91
CA ASN A 81 3.08 8.54 -3.53
C ASN A 81 4.09 7.38 -3.64
N GLU A 82 4.27 6.60 -2.57
CA GLU A 82 5.13 5.41 -2.56
C GLU A 82 4.66 4.34 -3.56
N SER A 83 3.34 4.17 -3.71
CA SER A 83 2.81 3.24 -4.73
C SER A 83 3.08 3.69 -6.16
N GLN A 84 3.22 5.00 -6.40
CA GLN A 84 3.54 5.55 -7.72
C GLN A 84 5.03 5.40 -8.03
N THR A 85 5.92 5.59 -7.06
CA THR A 85 7.37 5.39 -7.26
C THR A 85 7.71 3.93 -7.58
N VAL A 86 6.96 2.97 -7.01
CA VAL A 86 7.09 1.54 -7.36
C VAL A 86 6.64 1.26 -8.80
N LYS A 87 5.60 1.94 -9.30
CA LYS A 87 5.15 1.83 -10.70
C LYS A 87 6.12 2.49 -11.69
N SER A 88 6.84 3.52 -11.26
CA SER A 88 7.82 4.26 -12.08
C SER A 88 9.19 3.60 -12.15
N ARG A 89 9.47 2.56 -11.36
CA ARG A 89 10.59 1.64 -11.62
C ARG A 89 10.26 0.68 -12.77
N GLY A 90 9.91 1.24 -13.93
CA GLY A 90 10.38 0.69 -15.20
C GLY A 90 11.91 0.81 -15.24
N PRO A 91 12.62 0.05 -16.10
CA PRO A 91 14.08 0.08 -16.13
C PRO A 91 14.53 1.54 -16.21
N GLU A 92 15.24 1.96 -15.17
CA GLU A 92 15.92 3.24 -15.10
C GLU A 92 16.82 3.29 -16.34
N LYS A 93 16.35 3.98 -17.39
CA LYS A 93 17.20 4.32 -18.52
C LYS A 93 18.31 5.18 -17.95
N THR A 94 19.47 4.57 -17.76
CA THR A 94 20.73 5.27 -17.65
C THR A 94 21.01 5.91 -19.01
N ASP A 95 20.34 7.02 -19.29
CA ASP A 95 20.67 7.82 -20.45
C ASP A 95 21.91 8.65 -20.14
N SER A 96 22.99 8.18 -20.75
CA SER A 96 23.98 8.98 -21.47
C SER A 96 25.11 9.61 -20.65
N TRP A 97 26.33 9.14 -20.94
CA TRP A 97 27.29 10.03 -21.60
C TRP A 97 28.17 9.30 -22.62
N CYS A 98 28.14 9.85 -23.83
CA CYS A 98 28.93 9.51 -25.00
C CYS A 98 30.44 9.78 -24.81
N LYS A 99 31.29 8.99 -25.48
CA LYS A 99 32.42 9.53 -26.27
C LYS A 99 33.04 8.50 -27.22
N VAL A 100 32.88 8.81 -28.52
CA VAL A 100 33.87 8.73 -29.62
C VAL A 100 34.60 7.39 -29.84
N CYS A 101 34.27 6.75 -30.97
CA CYS A 101 35.25 6.08 -31.82
C CYS A 101 35.13 6.68 -33.23
N ALA A 102 36.00 7.65 -33.54
CA ALA A 102 36.33 8.07 -34.89
C ALA A 102 37.86 8.16 -34.93
N ASP A 103 38.50 7.14 -35.53
CA ASP A 103 39.67 7.23 -36.40
C ASP A 103 40.21 5.81 -36.68
N SER A 104 40.08 5.35 -37.93
CA SER A 104 40.90 4.31 -38.56
C SER A 104 40.86 4.49 -40.07
#